data_AF-A0A537MQW4-F1
#
_entry.id   AF-A0A537MQW4-F1
#
_cell.length_a   1.000
_cell.length_b   1.000
_cell.length_c   1.000
_cell.angle_alpha   90.00
_cell.angle_beta   90.00
_cell.angle_gamma   90.00
#
_symmetry.space_group_name_H-M   'P 1'
#
loop_
_entity.id
_entity.type
_entity.pdbx_description
1 polymer ?
#
loop_
_entity_poly.entity_id
_entity_poly.type
_entity_poly.pdbx_seq_one_letter_code
_entity_poly.pdbx_strand_id
1 'polypeptide(L)' 'KAKEKWGKLTDDDLNVIEGRRDQLEGKLQQRYGFAKDQIHKDVDDWFKTLK' A
#
# COMPACT_ATOMS: atom_id res chain seq x y z
N LYS A 1 -3.64 9.62 -3.70
CA LYS A 1 -3.48 9.32 -2.25
C LYS A 1 -2.50 8.17 -1.96
N ALA A 2 -2.67 6.96 -2.50
CA ALA A 2 -1.72 5.86 -2.23
C ALA A 2 -0.30 6.16 -2.74
N LYS A 3 -0.17 6.60 -3.99
CA LYS A 3 1.11 7.06 -4.59
C LYS A 3 1.80 8.15 -3.79
N GLU A 4 1.00 9.04 -3.21
CA GLU A 4 1.48 10.18 -2.42
C GLU A 4 1.98 9.73 -1.04
N LYS A 5 1.30 8.75 -0.42
CA LYS A 5 1.72 8.13 0.84
C LYS A 5 2.96 7.26 0.64
N TRP A 6 3.00 6.49 -0.45
CA TRP A 6 4.07 5.56 -0.77
C TRP A 6 4.69 5.92 -2.13
N GLY A 7 5.62 6.87 -2.12
CA GLY A 7 6.26 7.39 -3.34
C GLY A 7 7.03 6.38 -4.20
N LYS A 8 7.26 5.14 -3.72
CA LYS A 8 7.83 4.05 -4.53
C LYS A 8 6.78 3.24 -5.30
N LEU A 9 5.48 3.44 -5.02
CA LEU A 9 4.42 2.82 -5.81
C LEU A 9 4.30 3.53 -7.16
N THR A 10 4.22 2.74 -8.23
CA THR A 10 3.94 3.26 -9.57
C THR A 10 2.45 3.20 -9.88
N ASP A 11 2.01 3.90 -10.92
CA ASP A 11 0.62 3.83 -11.38
C ASP A 11 0.22 2.41 -11.80
N ASP A 12 1.19 1.62 -12.31
CA ASP A 12 1.02 0.20 -12.58
C ASP A 12 0.74 -0.62 -11.32
N ASP A 13 1.50 -0.39 -10.24
CA ASP A 13 1.23 -1.05 -8.96
C ASP A 13 -0.18 -0.73 -8.46
N LEU A 14 -0.61 0.54 -8.59
CA LEU A 14 -1.95 0.97 -8.16
C LEU A 14 -3.08 0.37 -9.00
N ASN A 15 -2.85 0.20 -10.31
CA ASN A 15 -3.78 -0.49 -11.19
C ASN A 15 -3.92 -1.96 -10.80
N VAL A 16 -2.83 -2.64 -10.44
CA VAL A 16 -2.88 -4.04 -9.96
C VAL A 16 -3.55 -4.16 -8.60
N ILE A 17 -3.39 -3.15 -7.74
CA ILE A 17 -3.98 -3.13 -6.41
C ILE A 17 -5.50 -3.05 -6.48
N GLU A 18 -6.09 -2.33 -7.46
CA GLU A 18 -7.55 -2.16 -7.63
C GLU A 18 -8.30 -1.78 -6.33
N GLY A 19 -7.63 -1.08 -5.40
CA GLY A 19 -8.19 -0.76 -4.07
C GLY A 19 -8.27 -1.94 -3.10
N ARG A 20 -7.72 -3.12 -3.43
CA ARG A 20 -7.63 -4.28 -2.55
C ARG A 20 -6.45 -4.15 -1.59
N ARG A 21 -6.77 -4.19 -0.30
CA ARG A 21 -5.80 -4.12 0.80
C ARG A 21 -4.66 -5.15 0.67
N ASP A 22 -5.00 -6.42 0.45
CA ASP A 22 -4.03 -7.52 0.41
C ASP A 22 -2.98 -7.35 -0.70
N GLN A 23 -3.41 -6.88 -1.88
CA GLN A 23 -2.52 -6.59 -3.01
C GLN A 23 -1.57 -5.43 -2.70
N LEU A 24 -2.09 -4.37 -2.05
CA LEU A 24 -1.29 -3.24 -1.62
C LEU A 24 -0.23 -3.67 -0.60
N GLU A 25 -0.61 -4.49 0.38
CA GLU A 25 0.32 -5.02 1.38
C GLU A 25 1.43 -5.85 0.74
N GLY A 26 1.09 -6.74 -0.21
CA GLY A 26 2.08 -7.53 -0.95
C GLY A 26 3.05 -6.67 -1.77
N LYS A 27 2.53 -5.66 -2.47
CA LYS A 27 3.36 -4.71 -3.25
C LYS A 27 4.26 -3.87 -2.37
N LEU A 28 3.76 -3.37 -1.24
CA LEU A 28 4.56 -2.62 -0.28
C LEU A 28 5.67 -3.50 0.32
N GLN A 29 5.38 -4.78 0.58
CA GLN A 29 6.38 -5.72 1.06
C GLN A 29 7.50 -5.92 0.05
N GLN A 30 7.17 -6.08 -1.23
CA GLN A 30 8.17 -6.23 -2.30
C GLN A 30 8.97 -4.96 -2.57
N ARG A 31 8.33 -3.78 -2.56
CA ARG A 31 8.96 -2.49 -2.90
C ARG A 31 9.79 -1.91 -1.76
N TYR A 32 9.35 -2.10 -0.51
CA TYR A 32 9.97 -1.49 0.66
C TYR A 32 10.69 -2.48 1.56
N GLY A 33 10.40 -3.79 1.46
CA GLY A 33 11.03 -4.81 2.30
C GLY A 33 10.64 -4.72 3.78
N PHE A 34 9.56 -4.00 4.11
CA PHE A 34 9.11 -3.84 5.49
C PHE A 34 8.49 -5.12 6.05
N ALA A 35 8.47 -5.23 7.37
CA ALA A 35 7.77 -6.29 8.06
C ALA A 35 6.26 -6.22 7.78
N LYS A 36 5.61 -7.38 7.67
CA LYS A 36 4.17 -7.47 7.42
C LYS A 36 3.35 -6.65 8.41
N ASP A 37 3.71 -6.64 9.68
CA ASP A 37 2.97 -5.91 10.73
C ASP A 37 2.99 -4.39 10.49
N GLN A 38 4.16 -3.85 10.10
CA GLN A 38 4.30 -2.43 9.78
C GLN A 38 3.46 -2.06 8.55
N ILE A 39 3.54 -2.87 7.49
CA ILE A 39 2.77 -2.66 6.26
C ILE A 39 1.28 -2.72 6.56
N HIS A 40 0.86 -3.70 7.35
CA HIS A 40 -0.53 -3.89 7.72
C HIS A 40 -1.09 -2.66 8.44
N LYS A 41 -0.35 -2.10 9.40
CA LYS A 41 -0.71 -0.86 10.10
C LYS A 41 -0.74 0.35 9.17
N ASP A 42 0.28 0.54 8.34
CA ASP A 42 0.37 1.66 7.41
C ASP A 42 -0.80 1.68 6.43
N VAL A 43 -1.14 0.50 5.90
CA VAL A 43 -2.26 0.33 4.98
C VAL A 43 -3.58 0.57 5.71
N ASP A 44 -3.78 0.02 6.91
CA ASP A 44 -4.97 0.23 7.73
C ASP A 44 -5.23 1.71 8.02
N ASP A 45 -4.19 2.42 8.45
CA ASP A 45 -4.22 3.85 8.72
C ASP A 45 -4.60 4.64 7.47
N TRP A 46 -3.97 4.31 6.34
CA TRP A 46 -4.29 4.95 5.08
C TRP A 46 -5.74 4.72 4.66
N PHE A 47 -6.28 3.51 4.77
CA PHE A 47 -7.69 3.23 4.47
C PHE A 47 -8.64 4.02 5.38
N LYS A 48 -8.27 4.25 6.65
CA LYS A 48 -9.05 5.12 7.55
C LYS A 48 -9.08 6.57 7.09
N THR A 49 -8.00 7.08 6.47
CA THR A 49 -7.98 8.45 5.89
C THR A 49 -8.79 8.61 4.60
N LEU A 50 -9.28 7.52 4.03
CA LEU A 50 -10.16 7.54 2.84
C LEU A 50 -11.65 7.59 3.21
N LYS A 51 -11.98 7.33 4.48
CA LYS A 51 -13.34 7.38 5.02
C LYS A 51 -13.74 8.81 5.35
#